data_AF-A0A7S0DFD7-F1
#
_entry.id   AF-A0A7S0DFD7-F1
#
_cell.length_a   1.000
_cell.length_b   1.000
_cell.length_c   1.000
_cell.angle_alpha   90.00
_cell.angle_beta   90.00
_cell.angle_gamma   90.00
#
_symmetry.space_group_name_H-M   'P 1'
#
loop_
_entity.id
_entity.type
_entity.pdbx_description
1 polymer ?
#
loop_
_entity_poly.entity_id
_entity_poly.type
_entity_poly.pdbx_seq_one_letter_code
_entity_poly.pdbx_strand_id
1 'polypeptide(L)'
;MTCIQPPINYYKIRKSYYLNRGAEIERILQQKFETLRSQPTTWDYGVAGVLRECLHGLEEAEIASGMRGTGRTIRDTPGLSRVKKVYPGIQGFPLRFPDSPEMKYTEDSESNPILDRLRKTLIHHRNREGSRFALAVYIYPYPNHIGSCWVYIASLPPVNRRR
;
A
#
# COMPACT_ATOMS: atom_id res chain seq x y z
N MET A 1 -5.95 -35.85 -31.00
CA MET A 1 -6.12 -34.48 -30.47
C MET A 1 -4.84 -34.10 -29.75
N THR A 2 -3.90 -33.44 -30.41
CA THR A 2 -2.67 -32.96 -29.78
C THR A 2 -2.95 -31.57 -29.19
N CYS A 3 -2.98 -31.48 -27.86
CA CYS A 3 -2.99 -30.19 -27.19
C CYS A 3 -1.63 -29.52 -27.45
N ILE A 4 -1.58 -28.57 -28.38
CA ILE A 4 -0.39 -27.77 -28.64
C ILE A 4 -0.46 -26.57 -27.70
N GLN A 5 0.03 -26.73 -26.46
CA GLN A 5 0.27 -25.57 -25.61
C GLN A 5 1.43 -24.76 -26.23
N PRO A 6 1.22 -23.47 -26.57
CA PRO A 6 2.33 -22.63 -27.00
C PRO A 6 3.36 -22.50 -25.87
N PRO A 7 4.66 -22.36 -26.18
CA PRO A 7 5.70 -22.22 -25.17
C PRO A 7 5.44 -20.98 -24.31
N ILE A 8 5.49 -21.14 -22.99
CA ILE A 8 5.30 -20.04 -22.05
C ILE A 8 6.54 -19.14 -22.12
N ASN A 9 6.37 -17.95 -22.68
CA ASN A 9 7.43 -16.94 -22.73
C ASN A 9 7.36 -16.04 -21.50
N TYR A 10 8.48 -15.92 -20.78
CA TYR A 10 8.60 -15.06 -19.60
C TYR A 10 9.43 -13.82 -19.93
N TYR A 11 8.82 -12.64 -19.75
CA TYR A 11 9.53 -11.38 -19.95
C TYR A 11 10.35 -11.00 -18.71
N LYS A 12 11.54 -10.42 -18.94
CA LYS A 12 12.45 -9.99 -17.88
C LYS A 12 11.86 -8.86 -17.05
N ILE A 13 11.95 -9.02 -15.72
CA ILE A 13 11.52 -8.04 -14.74
C ILE A 13 12.44 -6.80 -14.75
N ARG A 14 11.86 -5.62 -14.93
CA ARG A 14 12.55 -4.33 -14.76
C ARG A 14 12.23 -3.76 -13.38
N LYS A 15 13.10 -3.98 -12.39
CA LYS A 15 12.88 -3.52 -11.00
C LYS A 15 12.71 -2.00 -10.90
N SER A 16 13.51 -1.23 -11.64
CA SER A 16 13.46 0.24 -11.65
C SER A 16 12.09 0.79 -12.08
N TYR A 17 11.41 0.11 -13.01
CA TYR A 17 10.07 0.51 -13.45
C TYR A 17 9.07 0.48 -12.28
N TYR A 18 9.04 -0.60 -11.51
CA TYR A 18 8.11 -0.76 -10.39
C TYR A 18 8.43 0.14 -9.19
N LEU A 19 9.70 0.49 -8.99
CA LEU A 19 10.10 1.49 -8.00
C LEU A 19 9.55 2.88 -8.37
N ASN A 20 9.77 3.32 -9.61
CA ASN A 20 9.26 4.61 -10.08
C ASN A 20 7.74 4.65 -10.08
N ARG A 21 7.10 3.56 -10.52
CA ARG A 21 5.65 3.41 -10.54
C ARG A 21 5.05 3.41 -9.13
N GLY A 22 5.70 2.78 -8.16
CA GLY A 22 5.29 2.82 -6.76
C GLY A 22 5.33 4.25 -6.20
N ALA A 23 6.41 4.99 -6.47
CA ALA A 23 6.55 6.39 -6.05
C ALA A 23 5.52 7.31 -6.73
N GLU A 24 5.22 7.09 -8.01
CA GLU A 24 4.18 7.82 -8.74
C GLU A 24 2.79 7.58 -8.12
N ILE A 25 2.43 6.31 -7.87
CA ILE A 25 1.16 5.97 -7.20
C ILE A 25 1.10 6.61 -5.81
N GLU A 26 2.19 6.56 -5.04
CA GLU A 26 2.26 7.18 -3.71
C GLU A 26 1.99 8.69 -3.78
N ARG A 27 2.61 9.40 -4.73
CA ARG A 27 2.38 10.84 -4.96
C ARG A 27 0.93 11.15 -5.30
N ILE A 28 0.34 10.40 -6.23
CA ILE A 28 -1.05 10.59 -6.67
C ILE A 28 -2.02 10.34 -5.53
N LEU A 29 -1.80 9.29 -4.75
CA LEU A 29 -2.63 8.96 -3.59
C LEU A 29 -2.53 10.03 -2.50
N GLN A 30 -1.34 10.59 -2.24
CA GLN A 30 -1.17 11.69 -1.27
C GLN A 30 -1.95 12.93 -1.69
N GLN A 31 -1.78 13.38 -2.94
CA GLN A 31 -2.48 14.55 -3.48
C GLN A 31 -4.00 14.40 -3.44
N LYS A 32 -4.51 13.21 -3.76
CA LYS A 32 -5.95 12.93 -3.70
C LYS A 32 -6.45 12.77 -2.27
N PHE A 33 -5.67 12.19 -1.37
CA PHE A 33 -6.01 12.11 0.05
C PHE A 33 -6.12 13.50 0.68
N GLU A 34 -5.21 14.42 0.31
CA GLU A 34 -5.26 15.83 0.69
C GLU A 34 -6.52 16.52 0.16
N THR A 35 -6.86 16.31 -1.11
CA THR A 35 -8.08 16.85 -1.72
C THR A 35 -9.36 16.37 -1.02
N LEU A 36 -9.37 15.13 -0.52
CA LEU A 36 -10.49 14.54 0.21
C LEU A 36 -10.67 15.12 1.62
N ARG A 37 -9.70 15.86 2.14
CA ARG A 37 -9.72 16.39 3.50
C ARG A 37 -9.96 17.88 3.50
N SER A 38 -10.73 18.33 4.48
CA SER A 38 -10.93 19.75 4.77
C SER A 38 -9.76 20.38 5.54
N GLN A 39 -8.84 19.58 6.07
CA GLN A 39 -7.69 20.02 6.88
C GLN A 39 -6.38 19.52 6.29
N PRO A 40 -5.27 20.30 6.44
CA PRO A 40 -3.96 19.89 5.96
C PRO A 40 -3.53 18.56 6.59
N THR A 41 -2.91 17.71 5.77
CA THR A 41 -2.42 16.40 6.21
C THR A 41 -0.95 16.46 6.55
N THR A 42 -0.59 15.99 7.74
CA THR A 42 0.80 15.80 8.12
C THR A 42 1.21 14.36 7.84
N TRP A 43 2.07 14.17 6.85
CA TRP A 43 2.62 12.86 6.48
C TRP A 43 3.80 12.47 7.38
N ASP A 44 3.81 11.24 7.88
CA ASP A 44 4.91 10.63 8.65
C ASP A 44 5.65 9.60 7.79
N TYR A 45 6.74 10.05 7.17
CA TYR A 45 7.57 9.24 6.28
C TYR A 45 8.37 8.16 7.03
N GLY A 46 8.68 8.38 8.32
CA GLY A 46 9.38 7.41 9.14
C GLY A 46 8.53 6.16 9.37
N VAL A 47 7.27 6.36 9.74
CA VAL A 47 6.31 5.26 9.85
C VAL A 47 6.02 4.65 8.48
N ALA A 48 5.88 5.45 7.42
CA ALA A 48 5.69 4.95 6.06
C ALA A 48 6.80 3.98 5.62
N GLY A 49 8.07 4.26 5.96
CA GLY A 49 9.19 3.36 5.72
C GLY A 49 9.00 1.98 6.38
N VAL A 50 8.65 1.97 7.66
CA VAL A 50 8.39 0.72 8.40
C VAL A 50 7.18 -0.03 7.85
N LEU A 51 6.12 0.69 7.45
CA LEU A 51 4.96 0.07 6.81
C LEU A 51 5.34 -0.58 5.48
N ARG A 52 6.21 0.05 4.67
CA ARG A 52 6.71 -0.51 3.41
C ARG A 52 7.49 -1.81 3.63
N GLU A 53 8.33 -1.88 4.66
CA GLU A 53 8.99 -3.13 5.06
C GLU A 53 7.98 -4.22 5.44
N CYS A 54 6.91 -3.85 6.15
CA CYS A 54 5.85 -4.79 6.49
C CYS A 54 5.12 -5.31 5.24
N LEU A 55 4.86 -4.44 4.26
CA LEU A 55 4.24 -4.82 2.99
C LEU A 55 5.10 -5.82 2.22
N HIS A 56 6.42 -5.65 2.24
CA HIS A 56 7.34 -6.60 1.62
C HIS A 56 7.22 -7.98 2.26
N GLY A 57 7.31 -8.06 3.60
CA GLY A 57 7.19 -9.33 4.31
C GLY A 57 5.82 -10.00 4.15
N LEU A 58 4.75 -9.22 3.92
CA LEU A 58 3.43 -9.77 3.63
C LEU A 58 3.36 -10.48 2.29
N GLU A 59 3.93 -9.89 1.23
CA GLU A 59 3.96 -10.55 -0.07
C GLU A 59 4.83 -11.82 0.00
N GLU A 60 5.99 -11.79 0.66
CA GLU A 60 6.83 -12.97 0.85
C GLU A 60 6.10 -14.08 1.60
N ALA A 61 5.37 -13.73 2.66
CA ALA A 61 4.58 -14.69 3.43
C ALA A 61 3.41 -15.27 2.63
N GLU A 62 2.73 -14.47 1.81
CA GLU A 62 1.66 -14.96 0.93
C GLU A 62 2.22 -15.88 -0.17
N ILE A 63 3.39 -15.57 -0.72
CA ILE A 63 4.09 -16.43 -1.69
C ILE A 63 4.48 -17.76 -1.03
N ALA A 64 5.06 -17.73 0.17
CA ALA A 64 5.53 -18.91 0.88
C ALA A 64 4.38 -19.81 1.39
N SER A 65 3.29 -19.23 1.88
CA SER A 65 2.14 -19.97 2.40
C SER A 65 1.20 -20.48 1.30
N GLY A 66 1.26 -19.90 0.10
CA GLY A 66 0.31 -20.15 -0.99
C GLY A 66 -1.13 -19.68 -0.71
N MET A 67 -1.41 -19.16 0.49
CA MET A 67 -2.72 -18.68 0.90
C MET A 67 -2.86 -17.20 0.57
N ARG A 68 -3.24 -16.91 -0.68
CA ARG A 68 -3.56 -15.55 -1.12
C ARG A 68 -4.83 -15.06 -0.40
N GLY A 69 -4.78 -13.89 0.22
CA GLY A 69 -5.98 -13.24 0.79
C GLY A 69 -6.38 -13.69 2.20
N THR A 70 -5.65 -14.61 2.83
CA THR A 70 -5.77 -14.82 4.27
C THR A 70 -5.01 -13.73 5.00
N GLY A 71 -5.70 -12.67 5.45
CA GLY A 71 -5.16 -11.56 6.24
C GLY A 71 -4.63 -11.93 7.63
N ARG A 72 -4.15 -13.17 7.83
CA ARG A 72 -3.64 -13.71 9.10
C ARG A 72 -2.26 -13.19 9.47
N THR A 73 -1.44 -12.73 8.52
CA THR A 73 0.01 -12.51 8.79
C THR A 73 0.40 -11.06 9.10
N ILE A 74 -0.53 -10.10 9.06
CA ILE A 74 -0.22 -8.68 9.32
C ILE A 74 0.12 -8.44 10.79
N ARG A 75 -0.55 -9.15 11.70
CA ARG A 75 -0.45 -8.91 13.14
C ARG A 75 0.97 -9.17 13.69
N ASP A 76 1.71 -10.09 13.07
CA ASP A 76 2.98 -10.61 13.58
C ASP A 76 4.20 -10.06 12.85
N THR A 77 4.03 -9.17 11.88
CA THR A 77 5.19 -8.50 11.26
C THR A 77 5.96 -7.70 12.33
N PRO A 78 7.28 -7.90 12.48
CA PRO A 78 8.06 -7.28 13.56
C PRO A 78 8.05 -5.76 13.44
N GLY A 79 8.04 -5.22 12.21
CA GLY A 79 7.91 -3.78 11.94
C GLY A 79 6.60 -3.20 12.47
N LEU A 80 5.46 -3.85 12.20
CA LEU A 80 4.16 -3.36 12.67
C LEU A 80 4.04 -3.47 14.19
N SER A 81 4.61 -4.50 14.79
CA SER A 81 4.68 -4.64 16.25
C SER A 81 5.44 -3.48 16.89
N ARG A 82 6.55 -3.03 16.29
CA ARG A 82 7.29 -1.83 16.74
C ARG A 82 6.45 -0.57 16.59
N VAL A 83 5.80 -0.37 15.45
CA VAL A 83 4.95 0.80 15.19
C VAL A 83 3.77 0.85 16.16
N LYS A 84 3.11 -0.28 16.43
CA LYS A 84 2.01 -0.38 17.40
C LYS A 84 2.45 -0.08 18.84
N LYS A 85 3.67 -0.44 19.23
CA LYS A 85 4.23 -0.08 20.56
C LYS A 85 4.39 1.44 20.70
N VAL A 86 4.86 2.11 19.66
CA VAL A 86 5.04 3.59 19.65
C VAL A 86 3.69 4.30 19.49
N TYR A 87 2.79 3.73 18.69
CA TYR A 87 1.48 4.26 18.34
C TYR A 87 0.37 3.26 18.69
N PRO A 88 -0.04 3.16 19.97
CA PRO A 88 -1.02 2.17 20.43
C PRO A 88 -2.43 2.35 19.85
N GLY A 89 -2.67 3.43 19.09
CA GLY A 89 -3.93 3.71 18.40
C GLY A 89 -3.79 3.86 16.88
N ILE A 90 -2.73 3.31 16.28
CA ILE A 90 -2.60 3.28 14.80
C ILE A 90 -3.78 2.52 14.19
N GLN A 91 -4.47 3.15 13.24
CA GLN A 91 -5.61 2.57 12.54
C GLN A 91 -5.31 2.52 11.06
N GLY A 92 -5.59 1.38 10.44
CA GLY A 92 -5.40 1.16 9.01
C GLY A 92 -5.22 -0.32 8.72
N PHE A 93 -5.24 -0.66 7.44
CA PHE A 93 -4.95 -2.01 6.98
C PHE A 93 -4.33 -1.95 5.57
N PRO A 94 -3.45 -2.91 5.24
CA PRO A 94 -2.90 -3.00 3.91
C PRO A 94 -3.96 -3.46 2.91
N LEU A 95 -3.97 -2.82 1.75
CA LEU A 95 -4.82 -3.09 0.60
C LEU A 95 -3.96 -3.66 -0.52
N ARG A 96 -4.44 -4.72 -1.16
CA ARG A 96 -3.78 -5.36 -2.30
C ARG A 96 -4.56 -5.11 -3.60
N PHE A 97 -3.83 -4.80 -4.65
CA PHE A 97 -4.34 -4.59 -6.01
C PHE A 97 -3.42 -5.28 -7.03
N PRO A 98 -3.97 -5.82 -8.13
CA PRO A 98 -3.15 -6.19 -9.27
C PRO A 98 -2.61 -4.93 -9.93
N ASP A 99 -1.35 -4.95 -10.36
CA ASP A 99 -0.74 -3.89 -11.15
C ASP A 99 -0.44 -4.40 -12.56
N SER A 100 -0.82 -3.64 -13.58
CA SER A 100 -0.48 -3.89 -14.97
C SER A 100 -0.14 -2.58 -15.68
N PRO A 101 0.63 -2.59 -16.77
CA PRO A 101 1.05 -1.36 -17.46
C PRO A 101 -0.14 -0.58 -18.04
N GLU A 102 -1.21 -1.30 -18.38
CA GLU A 102 -2.46 -0.75 -18.89
C GLU A 102 -3.30 -0.09 -17.80
N MET A 103 -3.14 -0.52 -16.55
CA MET A 103 -3.84 0.08 -15.42
C MET A 103 -3.26 1.47 -15.14
N LYS A 104 -3.97 2.49 -15.61
CA LYS A 104 -3.62 3.88 -15.39
C LYS A 104 -4.21 4.35 -14.06
N TYR A 105 -3.34 4.62 -13.10
CA TYR A 105 -3.70 5.38 -11.90
C TYR A 105 -3.57 6.87 -12.21
N THR A 106 -4.43 7.40 -13.08
CA THR A 106 -4.40 8.84 -13.40
C THR A 106 -5.01 9.66 -12.27
N GLU A 107 -4.54 10.91 -12.16
CA GLU A 107 -5.09 11.88 -11.23
C GLU A 107 -6.59 12.16 -11.53
N ASP A 108 -7.01 12.18 -12.80
CA ASP A 108 -8.39 12.57 -13.16
C ASP A 108 -9.36 11.40 -13.36
N SER A 109 -8.92 10.16 -13.14
CA SER A 109 -9.83 9.02 -13.25
C SER A 109 -10.64 8.86 -11.97
N GLU A 110 -11.91 9.26 -12.02
CA GLU A 110 -12.94 8.91 -11.04
C GLU A 110 -13.01 7.38 -10.80
N SER A 111 -12.48 6.58 -11.73
CA SER A 111 -12.47 5.12 -11.67
C SER A 111 -11.17 4.52 -11.11
N ASN A 112 -10.33 5.28 -10.39
CA ASN A 112 -9.14 4.70 -9.75
C ASN A 112 -9.57 3.73 -8.62
N PRO A 113 -9.35 2.41 -8.77
CA PRO A 113 -9.84 1.41 -7.82
C PRO A 113 -9.15 1.52 -6.45
N ILE A 114 -7.93 2.06 -6.40
CA ILE A 114 -7.21 2.29 -5.14
C ILE A 114 -7.87 3.43 -4.37
N LEU A 115 -8.21 4.52 -5.05
CA LEU A 115 -8.87 5.67 -4.43
C LEU A 115 -10.27 5.32 -3.93
N ASP A 116 -11.04 4.53 -4.68
CA ASP A 116 -12.37 4.07 -4.25
C ASP A 116 -12.27 3.25 -2.95
N ARG A 117 -11.34 2.29 -2.88
CA ARG A 117 -11.11 1.54 -1.64
C ARG A 117 -10.61 2.42 -0.51
N LEU A 118 -9.73 3.38 -0.80
CA LEU A 118 -9.22 4.32 0.19
C LEU A 118 -10.35 5.20 0.75
N ARG A 119 -11.27 5.69 -0.11
CA ARG A 119 -12.48 6.43 0.31
C ARG A 119 -13.33 5.55 1.23
N LYS A 120 -13.54 4.29 0.88
CA LYS A 120 -14.29 3.33 1.72
C LYS A 120 -13.65 3.03 3.08
N THR A 121 -12.33 3.22 3.25
CA THR A 121 -11.70 3.05 4.57
C THR A 121 -12.05 4.13 5.59
N LEU A 122 -12.63 5.27 5.17
CA LEU A 122 -13.00 6.42 6.01
C LEU A 122 -11.84 7.03 6.82
N ILE A 123 -10.58 6.64 6.55
CA ILE A 123 -9.40 7.17 7.24
C ILE A 123 -9.26 8.68 7.01
N HIS A 124 -9.68 9.16 5.84
CA HIS A 124 -9.67 10.58 5.48
C HIS A 124 -10.63 11.42 6.37
N HIS A 125 -11.77 10.88 6.81
CA HIS A 125 -12.72 11.60 7.67
C HIS A 125 -12.18 11.82 9.09
N ARG A 126 -11.17 11.04 9.52
CA ARG A 126 -10.64 11.14 10.88
C ARG A 126 -9.96 12.49 11.09
N ASN A 127 -10.66 13.39 11.77
CA ASN A 127 -10.25 14.78 11.89
C ASN A 127 -9.96 15.15 13.34
N ARG A 128 -8.91 14.53 13.90
CA ARG A 128 -8.43 14.83 15.25
C ARG A 128 -7.28 15.81 15.14
N GLU A 129 -7.27 16.85 15.97
CA GLU A 129 -6.16 17.80 16.03
C GLU A 129 -4.83 17.07 16.24
N GLY A 130 -3.84 17.39 15.41
CA GLY A 130 -2.53 16.74 15.42
C GLY A 130 -2.51 15.30 14.90
N SER A 131 -3.55 14.82 14.23
CA SER A 131 -3.53 13.52 13.55
C SER A 131 -2.48 13.53 12.44
N ARG A 132 -1.62 12.51 12.42
CA ARG A 132 -0.64 12.30 11.36
C ARG A 132 -1.06 11.09 10.54
N PHE A 133 -0.63 11.05 9.29
CA PHE A 133 -0.95 9.96 8.37
C PHE A 133 0.32 9.36 7.83
N ALA A 134 0.34 8.05 7.64
CA ALA A 134 1.42 7.35 6.96
C ALA A 134 0.82 6.62 5.76
N LEU A 135 1.39 6.86 4.58
CA LEU A 135 1.06 6.13 3.37
C LEU A 135 2.32 5.42 2.89
N ALA A 136 2.21 4.13 2.64
CA ALA A 136 3.27 3.34 2.04
C ALA A 136 2.72 2.59 0.83
N VAL A 137 3.43 2.67 -0.28
CA VAL A 137 3.16 1.87 -1.47
C VAL A 137 4.35 0.94 -1.73
N TYR A 138 4.05 -0.31 -2.05
CA TYR A 138 5.03 -1.33 -2.42
C TYR A 138 4.49 -2.15 -3.59
N ILE A 139 5.26 -2.28 -4.67
CA ILE A 139 4.87 -3.11 -5.80
C ILE A 139 5.84 -4.28 -5.92
N TYR A 140 5.33 -5.50 -5.75
CA TYR A 140 6.10 -6.70 -6.02
C TYR A 140 6.02 -7.04 -7.51
N PRO A 141 7.16 -7.15 -8.21
CA PRO A 141 7.16 -7.44 -9.63
C PRO A 141 7.00 -8.93 -9.91
N TYR A 142 5.97 -9.29 -10.64
CA TYR A 142 5.81 -10.62 -11.23
C TYR A 142 6.38 -10.65 -12.67
N PRO A 143 6.66 -11.85 -13.21
CA PRO A 143 6.95 -12.00 -14.64
C PRO A 143 5.82 -11.43 -15.51
N ASN A 144 6.12 -11.14 -16.78
CA ASN A 144 5.15 -10.66 -17.78
C ASN A 144 4.55 -9.29 -17.49
N HIS A 145 5.34 -8.38 -16.89
CA HIS A 145 4.93 -7.00 -16.60
C HIS A 145 3.69 -6.86 -15.70
N ILE A 146 3.37 -7.89 -14.93
CA ILE A 146 2.33 -7.85 -13.90
C ILE A 146 3.00 -7.57 -12.55
N GLY A 147 2.34 -6.85 -11.67
CA GLY A 147 2.78 -6.60 -10.31
C GLY A 147 1.67 -6.85 -9.28
N SER A 148 2.05 -7.00 -8.03
CA SER A 148 1.15 -6.95 -6.88
C SER A 148 1.41 -5.65 -6.14
N CYS A 149 0.48 -4.71 -6.27
CA CYS A 149 0.56 -3.41 -5.62
C CYS A 149 -0.09 -3.49 -4.23
N TRP A 150 0.71 -3.20 -3.22
CA TRP A 150 0.30 -3.04 -1.84
C TRP A 150 0.27 -1.57 -1.48
N VAL A 151 -0.83 -1.16 -0.87
CA VAL A 151 -1.04 0.19 -0.37
C VAL A 151 -1.43 0.09 1.09
N TYR A 152 -0.67 0.72 1.97
CA TYR A 152 -1.01 0.82 3.37
C TYR A 152 -1.15 2.29 3.76
N ILE A 153 -2.39 2.70 4.01
CA ILE A 153 -2.68 3.97 4.65
C ILE A 153 -3.03 3.75 6.12
N ALA A 154 -2.40 4.54 6.98
CA ALA A 154 -2.61 4.49 8.41
C ALA A 154 -2.81 5.89 8.99
N SER A 155 -3.77 6.02 9.90
CA SER A 155 -3.93 7.18 10.76
C SER A 155 -3.22 6.95 12.09
N LEU A 156 -2.32 7.86 12.41
CA LEU A 156 -1.55 7.90 13.63
C LEU A 156 -2.23 8.84 14.64
N PRO A 157 -2.41 8.41 15.90
CA PRO A 157 -2.83 9.32 16.94
C PRO A 157 -1.76 10.41 17.15
N PRO A 158 -2.15 11.58 17.67
CA PRO A 158 -1.19 12.58 18.09
C PRO A 158 -0.21 11.94 19.08
N VAL A 159 1.09 12.25 18.93
CA VAL A 159 2.11 11.76 19.87
C VAL A 159 1.78 12.36 21.21
N ASN A 160 1.36 11.50 22.14
CA ASN A 160 1.28 11.87 23.53
C ASN A 160 2.73 12.11 23.97
N ARG A 161 3.18 13.37 23.92
CA ARG A 161 4.35 13.81 24.67
C ARG A 161 3.98 13.71 26.14
N ARG A 162 3.95 12.49 26.68
CA ARG A 162 4.02 12.31 28.13
C ARG A 162 5.40 12.86 28.53
N ARG A 163 5.37 14.08 29.08
CA ARG A 163 6.44 14.59 29.93
C ARG A 163 6.60 13.67 31.13
#